data_AF-A0A7J9M8H9-F1
#
_entry.id   AF-A0A7J9M8H9-F1
#
_cell.length_a   1.000
_cell.length_b   1.000
_cell.length_c   1.000
_cell.angle_alpha   90.00
_cell.angle_beta   90.00
_cell.angle_gamma   90.00
#
_symmetry.space_group_name_H-M   'P 1'
#
loop_
_entity.id
_entity.type
_entity.pdbx_description
1 polymer ?
#
loop_
_entity_poly.entity_id
_entity_poly.type
_entity_poly.pdbx_seq_one_letter_code
_entity_poly.pdbx_strand_id
1 'polypeptide(L)'
;MWWRHDFETLMYPYLPSNAKKPKECTKLFLVRLPESQKFIVPKNLKLLAVPLRQVHENHKTYGPIISGVPQLLSKFTFNIVDI
;
A
#
# COMPACT_ATOMS: atom_id res chain seq x y z
N MET A 1 5.24 -3.03 7.31
CA MET A 1 6.16 -1.87 7.39
C MET A 1 7.28 -2.16 6.44
N TRP A 2 7.72 -1.17 5.67
CA TRP A 2 8.84 -1.31 4.75
C TRP A 2 9.94 -0.34 5.15
N TRP A 3 11.18 -0.80 5.06
CA TRP A 3 12.35 -0.06 5.50
C TRP A 3 13.30 0.10 4.34
N ARG A 4 13.79 1.32 4.16
CA ARG A 4 14.90 1.61 3.27
C ARG A 4 16.16 1.82 4.10
N HIS A 5 17.16 0.97 3.87
CA HIS A 5 18.40 0.99 4.65
C HIS A 5 19.30 2.17 4.27
N ASP A 6 19.46 2.45 2.98
CA ASP A 6 20.35 3.49 2.44
C ASP A 6 19.64 4.36 1.37
N PHE A 7 20.32 5.26 0.69
CA PHE A 7 19.77 6.09 -0.40
C PHE A 7 19.56 5.31 -1.71
N GLU A 8 19.10 4.07 -1.61
CA GLU A 8 18.82 3.17 -2.73
C GLU A 8 17.31 2.97 -2.94
N THR A 9 16.92 2.40 -4.07
CA THR A 9 15.48 2.20 -4.39
C THR A 9 14.87 1.03 -3.62
N LEU A 10 15.67 0.06 -3.16
CA LEU A 10 15.18 -1.16 -2.55
C LEU A 10 14.58 -0.92 -1.16
N MET A 11 13.40 -1.51 -0.93
CA MET A 11 12.72 -1.51 0.36
C MET A 11 12.48 -2.94 0.82
N TYR A 12 12.67 -3.18 2.12
CA TYR A 12 12.52 -4.50 2.73
C TYR A 12 11.35 -4.52 3.70
N PRO A 13 10.56 -5.61 3.78
CA PRO A 13 9.44 -5.72 4.72
C PRO A 13 9.86 -5.93 6.18
N TYR A 14 11.17 -5.87 6.45
CA TYR A 14 11.80 -5.98 7.76
C TYR A 14 12.98 -4.99 7.85
N LEU A 15 13.41 -4.69 9.07
CA LEU A 15 14.63 -3.91 9.29
C LEU A 15 15.84 -4.88 9.25
N PRO A 16 16.81 -4.73 8.34
CA PRO A 16 17.99 -5.58 8.31
C PRO A 16 18.81 -5.45 9.61
N SER A 17 19.42 -6.53 10.10
CA SER A 17 20.12 -6.51 11.40
C SER A 17 21.36 -5.61 11.43
N ASN A 18 22.00 -5.41 10.28
CA ASN A 18 23.13 -4.50 10.10
C ASN A 18 22.72 -3.04 9.88
N ALA A 19 21.42 -2.77 9.73
CA ALA A 19 20.91 -1.44 9.46
C ALA A 19 20.85 -0.59 10.73
N LYS A 20 21.99 -0.02 11.14
CA LYS A 20 22.09 0.80 12.35
C LYS A 20 21.23 2.06 12.30
N LYS A 21 20.95 2.61 11.10
CA LYS A 21 20.19 3.84 10.88
C LYS A 21 19.42 3.80 9.55
N PRO A 22 18.18 3.25 9.52
CA PRO A 22 17.36 3.28 8.31
C PRO A 22 17.07 4.72 7.89
N LYS A 23 17.03 4.96 6.58
CA LYS A 23 16.77 6.30 6.00
C LYS A 23 15.29 6.58 5.84
N GLU A 24 14.49 5.54 5.63
CA GLU A 24 13.03 5.67 5.46
C GLU A 24 12.30 4.50 6.10
N CYS A 25 11.13 4.79 6.66
CA CYS A 25 10.15 3.82 7.12
C CYS A 25 8.80 4.11 6.48
N THR A 26 8.35 3.25 5.58
CA THR A 26 7.01 3.34 4.98
C THR A 26 6.04 2.49 5.78
N LYS A 27 4.99 3.13 6.29
CA LYS A 27 3.90 2.48 7.03
C LYS A 27 2.62 2.56 6.20
N LEU A 28 1.91 1.43 6.12
CA LEU A 28 0.59 1.35 5.52
C LEU A 28 -0.46 1.28 6.63
N PHE A 29 -1.56 2.00 6.43
CA PHE A 29 -2.70 2.01 7.34
C PHE A 29 -3.97 1.71 6.55
N LEU A 30 -4.88 0.97 7.15
CA LEU A 30 -6.21 0.75 6.61
C LEU A 30 -7.11 1.90 7.07
N VAL A 31 -7.65 2.67 6.12
CA VAL A 31 -8.55 3.80 6.39
C VAL A 31 -9.99 3.35 6.12
N ARG A 32 -10.85 3.39 7.14
CA ARG A 32 -12.28 3.14 6.98
C ARG A 32 -12.95 4.41 6.47
N LEU A 33 -13.59 4.32 5.30
CA LEU A 33 -14.36 5.42 4.74
C LEU A 33 -15.75 5.50 5.40
N PRO A 34 -16.34 6.70 5.52
CA PRO A 34 -17.75 6.84 5.85
C PRO A 34 -18.62 6.36 4.68
N GLU A 35 -19.93 6.27 4.89
CA GLU A 35 -20.89 5.82 3.86
C GLU A 35 -20.83 6.67 2.58
N SER A 36 -20.65 7.99 2.71
CA SER A 36 -20.49 8.91 1.59
C SER A 36 -19.47 9.99 1.92
N GLN A 37 -18.57 10.27 0.97
CA GLN A 37 -17.53 11.29 1.11
C GLN A 37 -17.18 11.89 -0.26
N LYS A 38 -16.96 13.21 -0.30
CA LYS A 38 -16.40 13.90 -1.47
C LYS A 38 -14.88 13.95 -1.36
N PHE A 39 -14.20 13.58 -2.45
CA PHE A 39 -12.75 13.72 -2.60
C PHE A 39 -12.44 14.86 -3.56
N ILE A 40 -11.43 15.67 -3.24
CA ILE A 40 -10.89 16.69 -4.14
C ILE A 40 -9.57 16.14 -4.66
N VAL A 41 -9.46 15.94 -5.97
CA VAL A 41 -8.26 15.40 -6.62
C VAL A 41 -7.53 16.56 -7.31
N PRO A 42 -6.23 16.77 -7.04
CA PRO A 42 -5.41 17.74 -7.77
C PRO A 42 -5.45 17.49 -9.28
N LYS A 43 -5.43 18.55 -10.09
CA LYS A 43 -5.60 18.48 -11.56
C LYS A 43 -4.58 17.57 -12.27
N ASN A 44 -3.41 17.36 -11.69
CA ASN A 44 -2.33 16.52 -12.23
C ASN A 44 -2.42 15.04 -11.78
N LEU A 45 -3.44 14.67 -11.00
CA LEU A 45 -3.63 13.32 -10.46
C LEU A 45 -5.00 12.77 -10.83
N LYS A 46 -5.13 11.44 -10.72
CA LYS A 46 -6.40 10.72 -10.91
C LYS A 46 -6.63 9.81 -9.73
N LEU A 47 -7.86 9.79 -9.23
CA LEU A 47 -8.31 8.83 -8.23
C LEU A 47 -8.94 7.64 -8.96
N LEU A 48 -8.36 6.45 -8.78
CA LEU A 48 -8.77 5.22 -9.46
C LEU A 48 -9.14 4.15 -8.45
N ALA A 49 -10.29 3.51 -8.65
CA ALA A 49 -10.64 2.29 -7.95
C ALA A 49 -10.03 1.10 -8.71
N VAL A 50 -9.09 0.40 -8.09
CA VAL A 50 -8.38 -0.73 -8.72
C VAL A 50 -8.79 -2.03 -8.03
N PRO A 51 -9.29 -3.04 -8.77
CA PRO A 51 -9.63 -4.34 -8.20
C PRO A 51 -8.41 -5.05 -7.59
N LEU A 52 -8.57 -5.74 -6.45
CA LEU A 52 -7.49 -6.45 -5.78
C LEU A 52 -6.78 -7.47 -6.69
N ARG A 53 -7.54 -8.15 -7.57
CA ARG A 53 -7.01 -9.10 -8.56
C ARG A 53 -5.97 -8.47 -9.49
N GLN A 54 -6.18 -7.22 -9.91
CA GLN A 54 -5.27 -6.51 -10.81
C GLN A 54 -3.96 -6.11 -10.12
N VAL A 55 -4.04 -5.88 -8.81
CA VAL A 55 -2.90 -5.45 -7.98
C VAL A 55 -2.04 -6.65 -7.55
N HIS A 56 -2.67 -7.79 -7.26
CA HIS A 56 -2.01 -8.97 -6.70
C HIS A 56 -0.80 -9.41 -7.52
N GLU A 57 0.38 -9.44 -6.87
CA GLU A 57 1.66 -9.86 -7.44
C GLU A 57 2.11 -9.09 -8.69
N ASN A 58 1.44 -8.00 -9.05
CA ASN A 58 1.80 -7.16 -10.19
C ASN A 58 2.87 -6.12 -9.81
N HIS A 59 4.07 -6.64 -9.52
CA HIS A 59 5.24 -5.85 -9.15
C HIS A 59 5.70 -4.90 -10.26
N LYS A 60 5.48 -5.26 -11.54
CA LYS A 60 5.91 -4.46 -12.69
C LYS A 60 5.16 -3.13 -12.79
N THR A 61 3.84 -3.15 -12.55
CA THR A 61 3.01 -1.95 -12.64
C THR A 61 2.93 -1.20 -11.32
N TYR A 62 2.82 -1.91 -10.19
CA TYR A 62 2.49 -1.30 -8.89
C TYR A 62 3.66 -1.27 -7.90
N GLY A 63 4.80 -1.89 -8.24
CA GLY A 63 5.94 -2.01 -7.33
C GLY A 63 5.68 -2.98 -6.16
N PRO A 64 6.68 -3.20 -5.30
CA PRO A 64 6.64 -4.25 -4.29
C PRO A 64 5.70 -3.98 -3.10
N ILE A 65 5.41 -2.71 -2.80
CA ILE A 65 4.56 -2.36 -1.64
C ILE A 65 3.08 -2.51 -2.00
N ILE A 66 2.66 -1.91 -3.12
CA ILE A 66 1.24 -1.89 -3.52
C ILE A 66 0.80 -3.29 -3.97
N SER A 67 1.63 -4.03 -4.72
CA SER A 67 1.30 -5.40 -5.15
C SER A 67 1.11 -6.39 -4.01
N GLY A 68 1.66 -6.11 -2.82
CA GLY A 68 1.46 -6.87 -1.59
C GLY A 68 0.18 -6.51 -0.81
N VAL A 69 -0.53 -5.44 -1.19
CA VAL A 69 -1.75 -4.99 -0.49
C VAL A 69 -2.82 -6.09 -0.39
N PRO A 70 -3.13 -6.88 -1.43
CA PRO A 70 -4.15 -7.93 -1.32
C PRO A 70 -3.79 -8.98 -0.25
N GLN A 71 -2.51 -9.35 -0.12
CA GLN A 71 -2.04 -10.27 0.92
C GLN A 71 -2.27 -9.68 2.32
N LEU A 72 -2.01 -8.39 2.51
CA LEU A 72 -2.20 -7.71 3.79
C LEU A 72 -3.67 -7.56 4.17
N LEU A 73 -4.55 -7.44 3.18
CA LEU A 73 -5.99 -7.35 3.37
C LEU A 73 -6.65 -8.71 3.66
N SER A 74 -5.99 -9.82 3.32
CA SER A 74 -6.53 -11.19 3.50
C SER A 74 -6.89 -11.55 4.95
N LYS A 75 -6.33 -10.83 5.94
CA LYS A 75 -6.62 -11.03 7.37
C LYS A 75 -7.88 -10.32 7.86
N PHE A 76 -8.58 -9.56 7.01
CA PHE A 76 -9.77 -8.81 7.38
C PHE A 76 -11.01 -9.41 6.72
N THR A 77 -12.13 -9.37 7.45
CA THR A 77 -13.45 -9.67 6.90
C THR A 77 -14.08 -8.40 6.35
N PHE A 78 -14.53 -8.44 5.10
CA PHE A 78 -15.22 -7.34 4.45
C PHE A 78 -16.73 -7.61 4.42
N ASN A 79 -17.50 -6.71 5.02
CA ASN A 79 -18.95 -6.71 4.88
C ASN A 79 -19.29 -5.90 3.64
N ILE A 80 -19.64 -6.58 2.55
CA ILE A 80 -20.22 -5.95 1.38
C ILE A 80 -21.70 -5.84 1.67
N VAL A 81 -22.18 -4.61 1.88
CA VAL A 81 -23.62 -4.34 1.95
C VAL A 81 -24.08 -4.30 0.51
N ASP A 82 -24.92 -5.26 0.11
CA ASP A 82 -25.59 -5.18 -1.19
C ASP A 82 -26.43 -3.89 -1.19
N ILE A 83 -26.15 -3.00 -2.15
CA ILE A 83 -26.93 -1.78 -2.42
C ILE A 83 -27.88 -2.09 -3.58
#